data_AF-A0A1H5MR26-F1
#
_entry.id   AF-A0A1H5MR26-F1
#
_cell.length_a   1.000
_cell.length_b   1.000
_cell.length_c   1.000
_cell.angle_alpha   90.00
_cell.angle_beta   90.00
_cell.angle_gamma   90.00
#
_symmetry.space_group_name_H-M   'P 1'
#
loop_
_entity.id
_entity.type
_entity.pdbx_description
1 polymer ?
#
loop_
_entity_poly.entity_id
_entity_poly.type
_entity_poly.pdbx_seq_one_letter_code
_entity_poly.pdbx_strand_id
1 'polypeptide(L)'
;MKKIIYTFLFLALLTPSVSNAQEVIGAIKDMWSYPVVYSFDEEVTWYFDLAGTSAVENEDFYIWIWSPSEPDAGNFNSSSDFAKLTYEGDMIWSFTLTPTEYFSRTPEEIRNSDGFWFFLKDKTGTKQTEVTQMKYTDFSAFYDAGEIMKAYPSRPSLNEGVSILFNSNLVEGFENANNVYFHSGLNNWAVPMEYQAWVPERVEKTRTTNLGNGFYKMDLIPSEYYGVEPDFVMENIVFLFVAEDWTAVGPDLILNAAEDIPPPPAEFRFFPLQLSKKDFLGVIRINNERGVNSLHYTVNAGPKVITGEFTGNTTEIKGFIDLVTALKDVENVSEIHVVIEDNNGRVITDTTIPLIPLD
;
A
#
# COMPACT_ATOMS: atom_id res chain seq x y z
N MET A 1 -56.46 -15.37 31.29
CA MET A 1 -55.05 -15.04 31.62
C MET A 1 -54.06 -15.96 30.93
N LYS A 2 -54.11 -17.29 31.10
CA LYS A 2 -53.17 -18.23 30.43
C LYS A 2 -53.10 -18.06 28.89
N LYS A 3 -54.24 -17.88 28.21
CA LYS A 3 -54.28 -17.71 26.74
C LYS A 3 -53.61 -16.41 26.23
N ILE A 4 -53.60 -15.33 27.03
CA ILE A 4 -52.96 -14.05 26.65
C ILE A 4 -51.43 -14.16 26.80
N ILE A 5 -50.96 -14.89 27.82
CA ILE A 5 -49.54 -15.15 28.04
C ILE A 5 -48.93 -15.97 26.88
N TYR A 6 -49.66 -16.98 26.39
CA TYR A 6 -49.20 -17.77 25.23
C TYR A 6 -49.14 -16.97 23.94
N THR A 7 -50.03 -15.99 23.75
CA THR A 7 -49.99 -15.10 22.56
C THR A 7 -48.79 -14.16 22.60
N PHE A 8 -48.43 -13.61 23.76
CA PHE A 8 -47.21 -12.79 23.90
C PHE A 8 -45.91 -13.62 23.75
N LEU A 9 -45.89 -14.86 24.25
CA LEU A 9 -44.73 -15.75 24.07
C LEU A 9 -44.52 -16.14 22.60
N PHE A 10 -45.60 -16.34 21.84
CA PHE A 10 -45.52 -16.64 20.40
C PHE A 10 -45.11 -15.42 19.58
N LEU A 11 -45.52 -14.21 19.96
CA LEU A 11 -45.11 -12.98 19.29
C LEU A 11 -43.62 -12.66 19.50
N ALA A 12 -43.07 -13.01 20.67
CA ALA A 12 -41.65 -12.88 20.99
C ALA A 12 -40.75 -13.93 20.30
N LEU A 13 -41.32 -15.04 19.80
CA LEU A 13 -40.61 -16.06 19.01
C LEU A 13 -40.67 -15.79 17.49
N LEU A 14 -41.50 -14.83 17.07
CA LEU A 14 -41.67 -14.41 15.67
C LEU A 14 -40.93 -13.10 15.35
N THR A 15 -40.23 -12.50 16.30
CA THR A 15 -39.23 -11.49 15.97
C THR A 15 -38.08 -12.20 15.26
N PRO A 16 -37.82 -11.95 13.96
CA PRO A 16 -36.66 -12.50 13.32
C PRO A 16 -35.45 -12.06 14.13
N SER A 17 -34.73 -13.02 14.69
CA SER A 17 -33.36 -12.80 15.15
C SER A 17 -32.59 -12.41 13.90
N VAL A 18 -32.53 -11.12 13.60
CA VAL A 18 -31.55 -10.56 12.67
C VAL A 18 -30.21 -10.75 13.36
N SER A 19 -29.64 -11.94 13.21
CA SER A 19 -28.20 -12.10 13.35
C SER A 19 -27.60 -11.27 12.22
N ASN A 20 -27.16 -10.06 12.53
CA ASN A 20 -26.26 -9.34 11.64
C ASN A 20 -24.97 -10.16 11.61
N ALA A 21 -24.87 -11.05 10.64
CA ALA A 21 -23.60 -11.71 10.35
C ALA A 21 -22.60 -10.62 9.97
N GLN A 22 -21.41 -10.65 10.56
CA GLN A 22 -20.33 -9.76 10.17
C GLN A 22 -19.99 -10.02 8.70
N GLU A 23 -19.97 -8.96 7.91
CA GLU A 23 -19.51 -9.01 6.53
C GLU A 23 -17.98 -9.06 6.55
N VAL A 24 -17.41 -10.16 6.04
CA VAL A 24 -15.96 -10.26 5.83
C VAL A 24 -15.63 -9.73 4.43
N ILE A 25 -14.83 -8.66 4.35
CA ILE A 25 -14.51 -7.96 3.10
C ILE A 25 -13.25 -8.47 2.41
N GLY A 26 -12.59 -9.48 2.97
CA GLY A 26 -11.39 -10.12 2.42
C GLY A 26 -10.13 -9.86 3.25
N ALA A 27 -9.02 -10.44 2.79
CA ALA A 27 -7.71 -10.29 3.40
C ALA A 27 -7.03 -8.99 2.97
N ILE A 28 -6.27 -8.39 3.90
CA ILE A 28 -5.38 -7.26 3.59
C ILE A 28 -4.33 -7.75 2.58
N LYS A 29 -4.15 -7.01 1.49
CA LYS A 29 -3.27 -7.41 0.38
C LYS A 29 -1.81 -7.35 0.79
N ASP A 30 -1.41 -6.24 1.42
CA ASP A 30 -0.06 -6.05 1.94
C ASP A 30 -0.05 -5.16 3.18
N MET A 31 0.99 -5.30 4.00
CA MET A 31 1.19 -4.55 5.23
C MET A 31 2.67 -4.26 5.46
N TRP A 32 2.98 -3.02 5.80
CA TRP A 32 4.34 -2.58 6.11
C TRP A 32 4.34 -1.55 7.22
N SER A 33 5.53 -1.20 7.70
CA SER A 33 5.71 -0.15 8.69
C SER A 33 6.78 0.84 8.27
N TYR A 34 6.64 2.07 8.76
CA TYR A 34 7.71 3.04 8.76
C TYR A 34 7.84 3.65 10.17
N PRO A 35 9.03 3.60 10.80
CA PRO A 35 10.25 2.90 10.37
C PRO A 35 10.08 1.39 10.09
N VAL A 36 10.96 0.81 9.27
CA VAL A 36 10.94 -0.64 8.96
C VAL A 36 11.44 -1.45 10.17
N VAL A 37 12.44 -0.90 10.87
CA VAL A 37 12.97 -1.40 12.13
C VAL A 37 12.71 -0.36 13.22
N TYR A 38 12.05 -0.77 14.30
CA TYR A 38 11.74 0.10 15.42
C TYR A 38 11.82 -0.67 16.74
N SER A 39 12.14 0.03 17.82
CA SER A 39 11.95 -0.50 19.18
C SER A 39 10.49 -0.31 19.63
N PHE A 40 9.98 -1.10 20.57
CA PHE A 40 8.58 -0.99 21.01
C PHE A 40 8.23 0.32 21.72
N ASP A 41 9.24 1.10 22.13
CA ASP A 41 9.10 2.44 22.71
C ASP A 41 9.26 3.56 21.67
N GLU A 42 9.42 3.22 20.39
CA GLU A 42 9.49 4.18 19.30
C GLU A 42 8.12 4.30 18.62
N GLU A 43 7.78 5.51 18.18
CA GLU A 43 6.63 5.73 17.32
C GLU A 43 6.84 5.03 15.98
N VAL A 44 5.80 4.34 15.52
CA VAL A 44 5.78 3.65 14.24
C VAL A 44 4.44 3.87 13.56
N THR A 45 4.46 4.00 12.23
CA THR A 45 3.25 3.98 11.41
C THR A 45 3.14 2.64 10.71
N TRP A 46 2.00 1.99 10.86
CA TRP A 46 1.62 0.78 10.13
C TRP A 46 0.73 1.16 8.96
N TYR A 47 0.94 0.52 7.82
CA TYR A 47 0.18 0.75 6.60
C TYR A 47 -0.51 -0.54 6.15
N PHE A 48 -1.69 -0.38 5.55
CA PHE A 48 -2.54 -1.47 5.12
C PHE A 48 -3.04 -1.21 3.70
N ASP A 49 -2.65 -2.06 2.75
CA ASP A 49 -3.19 -2.06 1.38
C ASP A 49 -4.47 -2.90 1.35
N LEU A 50 -5.61 -2.21 1.19
CA LEU A 50 -6.94 -2.83 1.11
C LEU A 50 -7.44 -3.04 -0.32
N ALA A 51 -6.60 -2.87 -1.35
CA ALA A 51 -6.99 -3.08 -2.74
C ALA A 51 -7.38 -4.54 -3.06
N GLY A 52 -7.01 -5.50 -2.20
CA GLY A 52 -7.45 -6.90 -2.28
C GLY A 52 -8.81 -7.19 -1.64
N THR A 53 -9.45 -6.19 -1.03
CA THR A 53 -10.73 -6.32 -0.30
C THR A 53 -11.89 -5.68 -1.06
N SER A 54 -13.12 -5.84 -0.57
CA SER A 54 -14.29 -5.08 -1.02
C SER A 54 -14.47 -3.73 -0.30
N ALA A 55 -13.41 -3.20 0.34
CA ALA A 55 -13.41 -1.86 0.91
C ALA A 55 -13.68 -0.78 -0.16
N VAL A 56 -14.24 0.34 0.27
CA VAL A 56 -14.46 1.52 -0.59
C VAL A 56 -13.49 2.62 -0.20
N GLU A 57 -12.99 3.37 -1.18
CA GLU A 57 -12.17 4.56 -0.91
C GLU A 57 -12.89 5.55 0.02
N ASN A 58 -12.13 6.19 0.90
CA ASN A 58 -12.63 7.14 1.90
C ASN A 58 -13.61 6.55 2.94
N GLU A 59 -13.76 5.22 3.01
CA GLU A 59 -14.45 4.57 4.13
C GLU A 59 -13.59 4.67 5.41
N ASP A 60 -14.26 4.93 6.54
CA ASP A 60 -13.62 4.99 7.85
C ASP A 60 -13.38 3.56 8.37
N PHE A 61 -12.11 3.18 8.48
CA PHE A 61 -11.69 1.94 9.13
C PHE A 61 -11.10 2.21 10.51
N TYR A 62 -11.21 1.21 11.37
CA TYR A 62 -10.70 1.18 12.73
C TYR A 62 -9.95 -0.12 12.96
N ILE A 63 -8.82 -0.07 13.67
CA ILE A 63 -8.06 -1.26 14.03
C ILE A 63 -8.65 -1.89 15.30
N TRP A 64 -8.99 -3.17 15.24
CA TRP A 64 -9.34 -3.95 16.42
C TRP A 64 -8.23 -4.96 16.69
N ILE A 65 -7.44 -4.68 17.73
CA ILE A 65 -6.25 -5.44 18.09
C ILE A 65 -6.39 -5.97 19.52
N TRP A 66 -6.12 -7.26 19.70
CA TRP A 66 -6.31 -7.97 20.99
C TRP A 66 -5.03 -8.56 21.58
N SER A 67 -3.92 -8.44 20.86
CA SER A 67 -2.59 -8.82 21.34
C SER A 67 -1.60 -7.74 20.92
N PRO A 68 -0.66 -7.31 21.79
CA PRO A 68 -0.33 -7.78 23.14
C PRO A 68 -1.36 -7.49 24.25
N SER A 69 -2.30 -6.58 24.02
CA SER A 69 -3.47 -6.33 24.87
C SER A 69 -4.64 -5.86 23.99
N GLU A 70 -5.80 -5.59 24.57
CA GLU A 70 -6.99 -5.10 23.86
C GLU A 70 -7.34 -3.66 24.33
N PRO A 71 -6.73 -2.61 23.73
CA PRO A 71 -6.93 -1.24 24.18
C PRO A 71 -8.34 -0.71 23.96
N ASP A 72 -9.07 -1.21 22.95
CA ASP A 72 -10.46 -0.80 22.65
C ASP A 72 -11.51 -1.75 23.24
N ALA A 73 -11.16 -2.46 24.33
CA ALA A 73 -12.03 -3.46 24.93
C ALA A 73 -13.42 -2.91 25.29
N GLY A 74 -14.45 -3.63 24.88
CA GLY A 74 -15.86 -3.25 25.09
C GLY A 74 -16.48 -2.37 23.99
N ASN A 75 -15.69 -1.89 23.02
CA ASN A 75 -16.16 -1.01 21.93
C ASN A 75 -16.33 -1.73 20.58
N PHE A 76 -16.57 -3.05 20.62
CA PHE A 76 -16.69 -3.86 19.39
C PHE A 76 -17.74 -3.28 18.43
N ASN A 77 -18.93 -2.94 18.93
CA ASN A 77 -20.05 -2.42 18.13
C ASN A 77 -20.02 -0.89 17.95
N SER A 78 -18.97 -0.21 18.42
CA SER A 78 -18.84 1.25 18.39
C SER A 78 -17.37 1.64 18.58
N SER A 79 -16.53 1.44 17.56
CA SER A 79 -15.08 1.67 17.63
C SER A 79 -14.74 3.03 18.23
N SER A 80 -13.71 3.10 19.06
CA SER A 80 -13.24 4.39 19.58
C SER A 80 -12.47 5.18 18.51
N ASP A 81 -12.49 6.51 18.62
CA ASP A 81 -11.80 7.38 17.64
C ASP A 81 -10.27 7.22 17.67
N PHE A 82 -9.69 6.81 18.80
CA PHE A 82 -8.26 6.55 18.91
C PHE A 82 -7.79 5.35 18.07
N ALA A 83 -8.71 4.45 17.70
CA ALA A 83 -8.44 3.28 16.87
C ALA A 83 -8.68 3.56 15.38
N LYS A 84 -9.06 4.80 15.01
CA LYS A 84 -9.36 5.17 13.64
C LYS A 84 -8.09 5.22 12.80
N LEU A 85 -8.15 4.67 11.58
CA LEU A 85 -7.08 4.75 10.60
C LEU A 85 -7.17 6.06 9.80
N THR A 86 -6.03 6.51 9.30
CA THR A 86 -5.93 7.63 8.35
C THR A 86 -5.93 7.08 6.93
N TYR A 87 -6.69 7.69 6.01
CA TYR A 87 -6.66 7.31 4.60
C TYR A 87 -5.54 8.07 3.87
N GLU A 88 -4.65 7.33 3.21
CA GLU A 88 -3.46 7.86 2.52
C GLU A 88 -3.64 7.97 0.99
N GLY A 89 -4.77 7.50 0.45
CA GLY A 89 -5.00 7.39 -0.99
C GLY A 89 -4.66 6.00 -1.54
N ASP A 90 -5.07 5.71 -2.79
CA ASP A 90 -4.78 4.45 -3.51
C ASP A 90 -5.08 3.17 -2.71
N MET A 91 -6.19 3.18 -1.97
CA MET A 91 -6.60 2.07 -1.10
C MET A 91 -5.61 1.75 0.05
N ILE A 92 -4.81 2.73 0.47
CA ILE A 92 -3.90 2.62 1.61
C ILE A 92 -4.48 3.38 2.80
N TRP A 93 -4.46 2.71 3.95
CA TRP A 93 -4.76 3.32 5.24
C TRP A 93 -3.57 3.14 6.19
N SER A 94 -3.39 4.07 7.11
CA SER A 94 -2.31 4.08 8.09
C SER A 94 -2.80 4.15 9.54
N PHE A 95 -1.97 3.66 10.45
CA PHE A 95 -2.19 3.74 11.90
C PHE A 95 -0.87 4.01 12.61
N THR A 96 -0.77 5.15 13.28
CA THR A 96 0.43 5.57 14.02
C THR A 96 0.27 5.27 15.51
N LEU A 97 1.27 4.63 16.10
CA LEU A 97 1.30 4.31 17.52
C LEU A 97 2.73 4.21 18.07
N THR A 98 2.88 4.43 19.37
CA THR A 98 4.00 3.90 20.15
C THR A 98 3.52 2.61 20.83
N PRO A 99 4.07 1.43 20.50
CA PRO A 99 3.52 0.15 20.99
C PRO A 99 3.38 0.07 22.52
N THR A 100 4.39 0.50 23.29
CA THR A 100 4.32 0.46 24.75
C THR A 100 3.23 1.36 25.34
N GLU A 101 3.02 2.53 24.76
CA GLU A 101 1.95 3.45 25.16
C GLU A 101 0.58 2.89 24.78
N TYR A 102 0.41 2.46 23.53
CA TYR A 102 -0.85 1.98 22.99
C TYR A 102 -1.35 0.72 23.71
N PHE A 103 -0.47 -0.25 23.96
CA PHE A 103 -0.83 -1.48 24.67
C PHE A 103 -0.77 -1.34 26.20
N SER A 104 -0.20 -0.24 26.71
CA SER A 104 0.13 -0.08 28.13
C SER A 104 0.93 -1.27 28.67
N ARG A 105 1.97 -1.66 27.92
CA ARG A 105 2.86 -2.81 28.18
C ARG A 105 4.31 -2.39 28.07
N THR A 106 5.17 -3.07 28.80
CA THR A 106 6.63 -2.94 28.66
C THR A 106 7.12 -3.59 27.36
N PRO A 107 8.31 -3.21 26.86
CA PRO A 107 8.88 -3.84 25.67
C PRO A 107 9.05 -5.36 25.82
N GLU A 108 9.36 -5.83 27.01
CA GLU A 108 9.51 -7.26 27.32
C GLU A 108 8.17 -8.00 27.25
N GLU A 109 7.10 -7.41 27.80
CA GLU A 109 5.76 -7.99 27.69
C GLU A 109 5.27 -8.06 26.23
N ILE A 110 5.55 -7.03 25.43
CA ILE A 110 5.21 -7.02 24.00
C ILE A 110 6.01 -8.08 23.25
N ARG A 111 7.32 -8.17 23.49
CA ARG A 111 8.21 -9.17 22.87
C ARG A 111 7.77 -10.61 23.15
N ASN A 112 7.28 -10.87 24.36
CA ASN A 112 6.85 -12.19 24.80
C ASN A 112 5.37 -12.50 24.50
N SER A 113 4.66 -11.58 23.83
CA SER A 113 3.28 -11.80 23.39
C SER A 113 3.21 -12.70 22.15
N ASP A 114 2.00 -13.10 21.76
CA ASP A 114 1.76 -13.89 20.54
C ASP A 114 1.89 -13.06 19.24
N GLY A 115 2.37 -11.81 19.33
CA GLY A 115 2.45 -10.85 18.23
C GLY A 115 1.29 -9.86 18.21
N PHE A 116 1.22 -9.04 17.17
CA PHE A 116 0.21 -7.99 17.02
C PHE A 116 -1.00 -8.50 16.23
N TRP A 117 -1.93 -9.20 16.88
CA TRP A 117 -3.10 -9.81 16.21
C TRP A 117 -4.29 -8.88 16.13
N PHE A 118 -4.78 -8.64 14.92
CA PHE A 118 -5.86 -7.70 14.68
C PHE A 118 -6.72 -8.06 13.45
N PHE A 119 -7.80 -7.31 13.26
CA PHE A 119 -8.45 -7.09 11.97
C PHE A 119 -8.88 -5.62 11.89
N LEU A 120 -9.19 -5.14 10.68
CA LEU A 120 -9.76 -3.81 10.50
C LEU A 120 -11.28 -3.92 10.40
N LYS A 121 -12.01 -2.95 10.96
CA LYS A 121 -13.47 -2.93 10.98
C LYS A 121 -14.05 -1.54 10.73
N ASP A 122 -15.30 -1.49 10.31
CA ASP A 122 -16.07 -0.25 10.30
C ASP A 122 -16.38 0.23 11.74
N LYS A 123 -16.97 1.43 11.87
CA LYS A 123 -17.33 2.01 13.17
C LYS A 123 -18.23 1.09 14.00
N THR A 124 -19.10 0.33 13.34
CA THR A 124 -20.17 -0.46 13.95
C THR A 124 -19.79 -1.93 14.20
N GLY A 125 -18.62 -2.37 13.74
CA GLY A 125 -18.22 -3.78 13.80
C GLY A 125 -19.07 -4.71 12.94
N THR A 126 -19.79 -4.15 11.95
CA THR A 126 -20.63 -4.91 11.02
C THR A 126 -19.87 -5.43 9.82
N LYS A 127 -18.77 -4.78 9.47
CA LYS A 127 -17.88 -5.10 8.36
C LYS A 127 -16.45 -5.23 8.89
N GLN A 128 -15.72 -6.26 8.47
CA GLN A 128 -14.33 -6.48 8.89
C GLN A 128 -13.47 -7.20 7.84
N THR A 129 -12.16 -6.99 7.91
CA THR A 129 -11.19 -7.81 7.17
C THR A 129 -11.06 -9.20 7.80
N GLU A 130 -10.37 -10.10 7.11
CA GLU A 130 -9.86 -11.31 7.76
C GLU A 130 -8.89 -10.98 8.91
N VAL A 131 -8.78 -11.91 9.86
CA VAL A 131 -7.82 -11.84 10.97
C VAL A 131 -6.40 -11.94 10.42
N THR A 132 -5.52 -11.06 10.88
CA THR A 132 -4.11 -11.05 10.49
C THR A 132 -3.22 -10.57 11.65
N GLN A 133 -1.92 -10.47 11.40
CA GLN A 133 -0.96 -9.93 12.36
C GLN A 133 0.04 -8.99 11.71
N MET A 134 0.43 -7.93 12.42
CA MET A 134 1.50 -7.06 11.96
C MET A 134 2.83 -7.76 12.20
N LYS A 135 3.62 -7.91 11.13
CA LYS A 135 4.95 -8.50 11.24
C LYS A 135 5.89 -7.49 11.87
N TYR A 136 6.67 -7.96 12.83
CA TYR A 136 7.77 -7.19 13.40
C TYR A 136 9.09 -7.63 12.77
N THR A 137 9.91 -6.67 12.37
CA THR A 137 11.26 -6.94 11.87
C THR A 137 12.21 -7.16 13.04
N ASP A 138 12.49 -8.42 13.36
CA ASP A 138 13.52 -8.73 14.36
C ASP A 138 14.92 -8.44 13.81
N PHE A 139 15.58 -7.49 14.47
CA PHE A 139 16.94 -7.08 14.18
C PHE A 139 17.91 -7.41 15.31
N SER A 140 17.46 -8.12 16.35
CA SER A 140 18.30 -8.46 17.50
C SER A 140 19.56 -9.24 17.11
N ALA A 141 19.46 -10.10 16.10
CA ALA A 141 20.60 -10.85 15.57
C ALA A 141 21.72 -9.93 15.01
N PHE A 142 21.43 -8.69 14.63
CA PHE A 142 22.46 -7.74 14.16
C PHE A 142 23.47 -7.40 15.25
N TYR A 143 23.04 -7.33 16.51
CA TYR A 143 23.92 -6.99 17.64
C TYR A 143 25.09 -7.97 17.80
N ASP A 144 24.88 -9.23 17.46
CA ASP A 144 25.86 -10.31 17.60
C ASP A 144 26.44 -10.81 16.26
N ALA A 145 25.98 -10.26 15.13
CA ALA A 145 26.34 -10.76 13.79
C ALA A 145 27.81 -10.48 13.40
N GLY A 146 28.48 -9.52 14.05
CA GLY A 146 29.79 -9.05 13.62
C GLY A 146 29.77 -8.34 12.26
N GLU A 147 28.61 -7.85 11.85
CA GLU A 147 28.40 -7.10 10.61
C GLU A 147 28.48 -5.59 10.89
N ILE A 148 29.19 -4.83 10.04
CA ILE A 148 29.30 -3.37 10.17
C ILE A 148 27.95 -2.70 9.90
N MET A 149 27.18 -3.22 8.94
CA MET A 149 25.93 -2.63 8.49
C MET A 149 24.94 -3.68 8.04
N LYS A 150 23.65 -3.42 8.26
CA LYS A 150 22.55 -4.22 7.72
C LYS A 150 21.35 -3.34 7.38
N ALA A 151 20.77 -3.53 6.20
CA ALA A 151 19.60 -2.79 5.74
C ALA A 151 18.34 -3.65 5.70
N TYR A 152 17.20 -3.03 5.96
CA TYR A 152 15.87 -3.61 5.92
C TYR A 152 14.94 -2.70 5.11
N PRO A 153 14.48 -3.14 3.92
CA PRO A 153 14.90 -4.36 3.22
C PRO A 153 16.38 -4.29 2.78
N SER A 154 16.98 -5.44 2.47
CA SER A 154 18.37 -5.52 1.98
C SER A 154 18.56 -4.97 0.56
N ARG A 155 17.45 -4.75 -0.16
CA ARG A 155 17.38 -4.11 -1.46
C ARG A 155 16.19 -3.14 -1.44
N PRO A 156 16.40 -1.85 -1.14
CA PRO A 156 15.30 -0.90 -1.03
C PRO A 156 14.76 -0.47 -2.39
N SER A 157 13.46 -0.18 -2.45
CA SER A 157 12.81 0.52 -3.55
C SER A 157 12.88 2.03 -3.31
N LEU A 158 12.72 2.85 -4.36
CA LEU A 158 12.82 4.31 -4.22
C LEU A 158 11.77 4.90 -3.26
N ASN A 159 10.53 4.41 -3.35
CA ASN A 159 9.37 5.01 -2.67
C ASN A 159 8.94 4.24 -1.41
N GLU A 160 9.74 3.29 -0.96
CA GLU A 160 9.47 2.49 0.23
C GLU A 160 10.44 2.84 1.35
N GLY A 161 10.00 2.66 2.59
CA GLY A 161 10.86 2.87 3.75
C GLY A 161 12.05 1.92 3.77
N VAL A 162 13.20 2.42 4.23
CA VAL A 162 14.38 1.62 4.54
C VAL A 162 14.92 2.02 5.91
N SER A 163 15.28 1.00 6.70
CA SER A 163 16.05 1.16 7.93
C SER A 163 17.45 0.56 7.72
N ILE A 164 18.49 1.37 7.94
CA ILE A 164 19.89 0.96 7.82
C ILE A 164 20.52 0.99 9.21
N LEU A 165 20.93 -0.18 9.69
CA LEU A 165 21.61 -0.35 10.97
C LEU A 165 23.12 -0.27 10.79
N PHE A 166 23.80 0.33 11.77
CA PHE A 166 25.25 0.50 11.80
C PHE A 166 25.82 0.07 13.15
N ASN A 167 26.87 -0.73 13.12
CA ASN A 167 27.63 -1.17 14.29
C ASN A 167 28.97 -0.43 14.32
N SER A 168 29.02 0.63 15.12
CA SER A 168 30.22 1.47 15.24
C SER A 168 31.34 0.79 16.01
N ASN A 169 31.07 -0.27 16.78
CA ASN A 169 32.09 -1.02 17.53
C ASN A 169 33.08 -1.76 16.61
N LEU A 170 32.74 -1.92 15.33
CA LEU A 170 33.57 -2.57 14.33
C LEU A 170 34.37 -1.57 13.48
N VAL A 171 34.29 -0.27 13.79
CA VAL A 171 34.93 0.81 13.05
C VAL A 171 35.80 1.64 14.00
N GLU A 172 37.10 1.71 13.70
CA GLU A 172 38.07 2.47 14.50
C GLU A 172 37.70 3.97 14.55
N GLY A 173 37.82 4.58 15.73
CA GLY A 173 37.57 6.01 15.96
C GLY A 173 36.15 6.34 16.43
N PHE A 174 35.23 5.38 16.41
CA PHE A 174 33.84 5.59 16.88
C PHE A 174 33.62 5.27 18.37
N GLU A 175 34.65 4.91 19.14
CA GLU A 175 34.54 4.39 20.51
C GLU A 175 33.85 5.38 21.48
N ASN A 176 33.88 6.68 21.17
CA ASN A 176 33.25 7.73 21.96
C ASN A 176 32.33 8.63 21.11
N ALA A 177 31.88 8.16 19.94
CA ALA A 177 30.94 8.92 19.12
C ALA A 177 29.61 9.04 19.86
N ASN A 178 29.19 10.26 20.18
CA ASN A 178 27.86 10.51 20.76
C ASN A 178 26.79 10.65 19.68
N ASN A 179 27.18 11.27 18.56
CA ASN A 179 26.34 11.50 17.40
C ASN A 179 27.03 10.91 16.17
N VAL A 180 26.26 10.15 15.39
CA VAL A 180 26.68 9.56 14.12
C VAL A 180 25.74 10.04 13.03
N TYR A 181 26.29 10.36 11.87
CA TYR A 181 25.61 10.97 10.74
C TYR A 181 25.77 10.12 9.48
N PHE A 182 24.70 10.06 8.68
CA PHE A 182 24.62 9.34 7.42
C PHE A 182 24.99 10.29 6.26
N HIS A 183 26.23 10.19 5.78
CA HIS A 183 26.72 10.95 4.63
C HIS A 183 26.55 10.09 3.37
N SER A 184 25.68 10.49 2.44
CA SER A 184 25.20 9.59 1.40
C SER A 184 24.86 10.26 0.07
N GLY A 185 24.63 9.45 -0.97
CA GLY A 185 24.12 9.91 -2.25
C GLY A 185 23.46 8.79 -3.06
N LEU A 186 22.52 9.16 -3.92
CA LEU A 186 21.92 8.22 -4.88
C LEU A 186 22.80 8.03 -6.12
N ASN A 187 22.77 6.83 -6.68
CA ASN A 187 23.38 6.45 -7.96
C ASN A 187 24.83 6.93 -8.07
N ASN A 188 25.67 6.48 -7.14
CA ASN A 188 27.08 6.87 -7.05
C ASN A 188 27.28 8.39 -6.93
N TRP A 189 26.60 9.03 -5.97
CA TRP A 189 26.68 10.46 -5.67
C TRP A 189 26.09 11.41 -6.73
N ALA A 190 25.29 10.90 -7.67
CA ALA A 190 24.58 11.75 -8.63
C ALA A 190 23.60 12.73 -7.94
N VAL A 191 22.99 12.30 -6.83
CA VAL A 191 22.17 13.14 -5.95
C VAL A 191 22.73 13.06 -4.52
N PRO A 192 23.58 14.01 -4.10
CA PRO A 192 24.25 13.95 -2.80
C PRO A 192 23.39 14.50 -1.65
N MET A 193 23.45 13.81 -0.51
CA MET A 193 22.98 14.24 0.81
C MET A 193 24.17 14.19 1.78
N GLU A 194 24.93 15.27 1.78
CA GLU A 194 26.12 15.37 2.60
C GLU A 194 25.80 15.77 4.04
N TYR A 195 26.42 15.07 4.99
CA TYR A 195 26.60 15.62 6.33
C TYR A 195 27.50 16.88 6.26
N GLN A 196 26.96 18.02 6.67
CA GLN A 196 27.67 19.29 6.76
C GLN A 196 27.49 19.86 8.17
N ALA A 197 28.50 19.71 9.02
CA ALA A 197 28.45 20.07 10.45
C ALA A 197 28.05 21.54 10.69
N TRP A 198 28.30 22.43 9.73
CA TRP A 198 27.97 23.85 9.79
C TRP A 198 26.57 24.21 9.25
N VAL A 199 25.79 23.25 8.76
CA VAL A 199 24.44 23.48 8.23
C VAL A 199 23.43 22.72 9.10
N PRO A 200 22.73 23.40 10.04
CA PRO A 200 21.83 22.75 11.00
C PRO A 200 20.79 21.82 10.36
N GLU A 201 20.22 22.21 9.22
CA GLU A 201 19.26 21.38 8.49
C GLU A 201 19.87 20.08 7.98
N ARG A 202 21.13 20.10 7.53
CA ARG A 202 21.86 18.89 7.11
C ARG A 202 22.26 18.04 8.31
N VAL A 203 22.68 18.67 9.40
CA VAL A 203 22.98 17.98 10.66
C VAL A 203 21.77 17.19 11.12
N GLU A 204 20.59 17.81 11.15
CA GLU A 204 19.36 17.14 11.58
C GLU A 204 18.95 16.04 10.59
N LYS A 205 18.92 16.35 9.29
CA LYS A 205 18.49 15.40 8.27
C LYS A 205 19.36 14.14 8.20
N THR A 206 20.66 14.27 8.41
CA THR A 206 21.61 13.14 8.34
C THR A 206 21.80 12.43 9.67
N ARG A 207 21.20 12.91 10.76
CA ARG A 207 21.39 12.34 12.10
C ARG A 207 20.81 10.93 12.16
N THR A 208 21.61 9.99 12.69
CA THR A 208 21.13 8.64 13.00
C THR A 208 20.51 8.59 14.39
N THR A 209 19.57 7.66 14.58
CA THR A 209 19.03 7.29 15.89
C THR A 209 20.04 6.43 16.63
N ASN A 210 20.40 6.81 17.85
CA ASN A 210 21.29 6.03 18.71
C ASN A 210 20.49 4.93 19.42
N LEU A 211 20.80 3.66 19.14
CA LEU A 211 20.16 2.48 19.74
C LEU A 211 20.85 2.03 21.04
N GLY A 212 21.95 2.69 21.41
CA GLY A 212 22.81 2.34 22.54
C GLY A 212 23.94 1.37 22.15
N ASN A 213 24.94 1.25 23.03
CA ASN A 213 26.05 0.30 22.92
C ASN A 213 26.81 0.33 21.57
N GLY A 214 26.94 1.50 20.94
CA GLY A 214 27.63 1.64 19.66
C GLY A 214 26.81 1.19 18.44
N PHE A 215 25.49 1.06 18.57
CA PHE A 215 24.58 0.75 17.47
C PHE A 215 23.73 1.95 17.10
N TYR A 216 23.59 2.18 15.80
CA TYR A 216 22.88 3.32 15.24
C TYR A 216 21.92 2.85 14.14
N LYS A 217 20.87 3.65 13.89
CA LYS A 217 19.87 3.40 12.85
C LYS A 217 19.64 4.66 12.04
N MET A 218 19.58 4.51 10.72
CA MET A 218 19.08 5.53 9.80
C MET A 218 17.77 5.04 9.20
N ASP A 219 16.71 5.81 9.38
CA ASP A 219 15.40 5.57 8.75
C ASP A 219 15.17 6.61 7.66
N LEU A 220 14.82 6.18 6.45
CA LEU A 220 14.51 7.08 5.34
C LEU A 220 13.56 6.44 4.32
N ILE A 221 12.84 7.28 3.58
CA ILE A 221 12.25 6.92 2.27
C ILE A 221 13.12 7.59 1.22
N PRO A 222 13.78 6.85 0.28
CA PRO A 222 14.77 7.45 -0.61
C PRO A 222 14.24 8.64 -1.44
N SER A 223 13.05 8.57 -2.03
CA SER A 223 12.49 9.69 -2.80
C SER A 223 12.37 10.97 -1.97
N GLU A 224 11.81 10.87 -0.76
CA GLU A 224 11.65 12.00 0.16
C GLU A 224 12.99 12.50 0.71
N TYR A 225 13.87 11.58 1.10
CA TYR A 225 15.15 11.91 1.69
C TYR A 225 16.07 12.63 0.71
N TYR A 226 16.14 12.19 -0.53
CA TYR A 226 16.96 12.84 -1.56
C TYR A 226 16.21 13.94 -2.32
N GLY A 227 14.89 14.06 -2.16
CA GLY A 227 14.07 15.05 -2.83
C GLY A 227 14.00 14.83 -4.35
N VAL A 228 13.85 13.57 -4.76
CA VAL A 228 13.74 13.17 -6.17
C VAL A 228 12.29 12.80 -6.51
N GLU A 229 11.94 12.91 -7.79
CA GLU A 229 10.62 12.55 -8.28
C GLU A 229 10.34 11.05 -8.07
N PRO A 230 9.07 10.64 -7.85
CA PRO A 230 8.73 9.23 -7.58
C PRO A 230 9.08 8.23 -8.69
N ASP A 231 9.33 8.71 -9.91
CA ASP A 231 9.73 7.91 -11.09
C ASP A 231 11.25 7.90 -11.32
N PHE A 232 12.05 8.46 -10.40
CA PHE A 232 13.50 8.43 -10.50
C PHE A 232 14.03 6.98 -10.45
N VAL A 233 14.89 6.61 -11.39
CA VAL A 233 15.47 5.26 -11.42
C VAL A 233 16.60 5.18 -10.39
N MET A 234 16.33 4.56 -9.25
CA MET A 234 17.33 4.28 -8.21
C MET A 234 18.09 2.99 -8.53
N GLU A 235 19.41 3.08 -8.64
CA GLU A 235 20.32 1.94 -8.81
C GLU A 235 20.97 1.54 -7.48
N ASN A 236 21.43 2.52 -6.71
CA ASN A 236 22.08 2.31 -5.42
C ASN A 236 22.04 3.55 -4.54
N ILE A 237 22.26 3.32 -3.25
CA ILE A 237 22.63 4.32 -2.27
C ILE A 237 24.10 4.07 -1.91
N VAL A 238 24.96 5.04 -2.19
CA VAL A 238 26.35 5.06 -1.70
C VAL A 238 26.41 5.91 -0.44
N PHE A 239 27.11 5.44 0.57
CA PHE A 239 27.15 6.14 1.85
C PHE A 239 28.32 5.72 2.72
N LEU A 240 28.58 6.53 3.73
CA LEU A 240 29.43 6.22 4.85
C LEU A 240 28.83 6.85 6.12
N PHE A 241 29.19 6.31 7.27
CA PHE A 241 28.83 6.92 8.55
C PHE A 241 29.97 7.81 9.04
N VAL A 242 29.63 8.95 9.60
CA VAL A 242 30.58 9.94 10.13
C VAL A 242 30.24 10.23 11.57
N ALA A 243 31.24 10.29 12.46
CA ALA A 243 31.04 10.88 13.78
C ALA A 243 30.92 12.42 13.68
N GLU A 244 30.39 13.05 14.72
CA GLU A 244 30.29 14.50 14.83
C GLU A 244 31.57 15.25 14.43
N ASP A 245 31.42 16.34 13.69
CA ASP A 245 32.53 17.17 13.21
C ASP A 245 33.59 16.42 12.40
N TRP A 246 33.23 15.28 11.79
CA TRP A 246 34.14 14.43 11.03
C TRP A 246 35.30 13.87 11.88
N THR A 247 35.10 13.69 13.19
CA THR A 247 36.15 13.14 14.08
C THR A 247 36.50 11.69 13.78
N ALA A 248 35.58 10.96 13.16
CA ALA A 248 35.78 9.59 12.67
C ALA A 248 34.96 9.36 11.41
N VAL A 249 35.45 8.49 10.53
CA VAL A 249 34.88 8.21 9.22
C VAL A 249 34.84 6.70 9.02
N GLY A 250 33.65 6.17 8.75
CA GLY A 250 33.46 4.76 8.42
C GLY A 250 33.88 4.43 6.98
N PRO A 251 33.88 3.14 6.62
CA PRO A 251 34.16 2.73 5.25
C PRO A 251 33.04 3.18 4.30
N ASP A 252 33.39 3.31 3.02
CA ASP A 252 32.41 3.45 1.95
C ASP A 252 31.57 2.17 1.83
N LEU A 253 30.26 2.33 1.83
CA LEU A 253 29.26 1.27 1.74
C LEU A 253 28.33 1.54 0.56
N ILE A 254 27.80 0.46 -0.01
CA ILE A 254 26.87 0.51 -1.13
C ILE A 254 25.68 -0.38 -0.80
N LEU A 255 24.49 0.19 -0.87
CA LEU A 255 23.22 -0.54 -0.81
C LEU A 255 22.57 -0.49 -2.19
N ASN A 256 22.54 -1.64 -2.87
CA ASN A 256 21.92 -1.74 -4.19
C ASN A 256 20.40 -1.75 -4.07
N ALA A 257 19.72 -1.03 -4.95
CA ALA A 257 18.27 -0.96 -4.99
C ALA A 257 17.64 -2.34 -5.30
N ALA A 258 16.36 -2.53 -4.99
CA ALA A 258 15.58 -3.58 -5.63
C ALA A 258 15.70 -3.43 -7.15
N GLU A 259 15.74 -4.54 -7.90
CA GLU A 259 15.59 -4.42 -9.36
C GLU A 259 14.27 -3.70 -9.61
N ASP A 260 14.33 -2.55 -10.31
CA ASP A 260 13.13 -1.93 -10.85
C ASP A 260 12.55 -2.93 -11.85
N ILE A 261 11.53 -3.68 -11.42
CA ILE A 261 10.68 -4.42 -12.34
C ILE A 261 9.67 -3.37 -12.79
N PRO A 262 9.88 -2.71 -13.95
CA PRO A 262 8.89 -1.76 -14.43
C PRO A 262 7.56 -2.49 -14.51
N PRO A 263 6.45 -1.86 -14.06
CA PRO A 263 5.13 -2.47 -14.17
C PRO A 263 4.93 -2.92 -15.63
N PRO A 264 4.38 -4.13 -15.85
CA PRO A 264 4.18 -4.63 -17.19
C PRO A 264 3.38 -3.61 -18.00
N PRO A 265 3.71 -3.40 -19.29
CA PRO A 265 3.04 -2.39 -20.08
C PRO A 265 1.54 -2.65 -20.14
N ALA A 266 0.75 -1.58 -20.22
CA ALA A 266 -0.69 -1.68 -20.38
C ALA A 266 -1.04 -2.48 -21.63
N GLU A 267 -1.91 -3.47 -21.50
CA GLU A 267 -2.36 -4.30 -22.62
C GLU A 267 -3.84 -4.03 -22.89
N PHE A 268 -4.17 -3.77 -24.16
CA PHE A 268 -5.53 -3.55 -24.62
C PHE A 268 -5.92 -4.62 -25.65
N ARG A 269 -7.14 -5.18 -25.51
CA ARG A 269 -7.66 -6.19 -26.46
C ARG A 269 -9.18 -6.14 -26.59
N PHE A 270 -9.65 -6.57 -27.76
CA PHE A 270 -11.06 -6.85 -28.03
C PHE A 270 -11.37 -8.34 -27.92
N PHE A 271 -12.61 -8.67 -27.58
CA PHE A 271 -13.15 -10.03 -27.60
C PHE A 271 -14.63 -10.03 -28.01
N PRO A 272 -15.11 -10.93 -28.88
CA PRO A 272 -14.35 -11.91 -29.65
C PRO A 272 -13.53 -11.24 -30.77
N LEU A 273 -12.49 -11.93 -31.26
CA LEU A 273 -11.64 -11.46 -32.37
C LEU A 273 -12.38 -11.42 -33.72
N GLN A 274 -13.43 -12.24 -33.83
CA GLN A 274 -14.33 -12.28 -34.96
C GLN A 274 -15.69 -11.81 -34.47
N LEU A 275 -16.18 -10.72 -35.06
CA LEU A 275 -17.34 -10.00 -34.57
C LEU A 275 -18.41 -9.96 -35.65
N SER A 276 -19.66 -10.21 -35.29
CA SER A 276 -20.81 -9.95 -36.16
C SER A 276 -21.68 -8.84 -35.57
N LYS A 277 -22.68 -8.37 -36.34
CA LYS A 277 -23.68 -7.41 -35.82
C LYS A 277 -24.59 -7.97 -34.72
N LYS A 278 -24.48 -9.27 -34.41
CA LYS A 278 -25.27 -9.98 -33.39
C LYS A 278 -24.42 -10.39 -32.18
N ASP A 279 -23.23 -9.81 -32.02
CA ASP A 279 -22.35 -10.12 -30.89
C ASP A 279 -22.19 -8.92 -29.94
N PHE A 280 -21.74 -9.20 -28.73
CA PHE A 280 -21.24 -8.17 -27.82
C PHE A 280 -19.76 -7.94 -28.10
N LEU A 281 -19.34 -6.69 -28.23
CA LEU A 281 -17.93 -6.34 -28.31
C LEU A 281 -17.38 -6.14 -26.89
N GLY A 282 -16.66 -7.13 -26.40
CA GLY A 282 -15.89 -7.07 -25.17
C GLY A 282 -14.64 -6.22 -25.34
N VAL A 283 -14.40 -5.35 -24.37
CA VAL A 283 -13.22 -4.49 -24.25
C VAL A 283 -12.52 -4.87 -22.95
N ILE A 284 -11.23 -5.17 -23.02
CA ILE A 284 -10.43 -5.49 -21.84
C ILE A 284 -9.12 -4.71 -21.91
N ARG A 285 -8.79 -4.02 -20.82
CA ARG A 285 -7.49 -3.40 -20.60
C ARG A 285 -6.94 -3.80 -19.23
N ILE A 286 -5.68 -4.24 -19.20
CA ILE A 286 -4.99 -4.65 -17.96
C ILE A 286 -3.69 -3.87 -17.79
N ASN A 287 -3.17 -3.84 -16.55
CA ASN A 287 -1.97 -3.12 -16.16
C ASN A 287 -2.06 -1.61 -16.47
N ASN A 288 -3.14 -0.97 -16.03
CA ASN A 288 -3.40 0.44 -16.31
C ASN A 288 -2.47 1.33 -15.50
N GLU A 289 -2.12 2.50 -16.05
CA GLU A 289 -1.33 3.50 -15.36
C GLU A 289 -2.08 4.07 -14.14
N ARG A 290 -1.35 4.59 -13.14
CA ARG A 290 -1.95 5.24 -11.97
C ARG A 290 -2.87 6.38 -12.41
N GLY A 291 -4.06 6.44 -11.82
CA GLY A 291 -5.10 7.41 -12.19
C GLY A 291 -5.92 7.05 -13.42
N VAL A 292 -5.63 5.94 -14.12
CA VAL A 292 -6.49 5.41 -15.20
C VAL A 292 -7.48 4.41 -14.62
N ASN A 293 -8.72 4.83 -14.47
CA ASN A 293 -9.79 4.03 -13.86
C ASN A 293 -11.06 3.92 -14.74
N SER A 294 -11.13 4.63 -15.86
CA SER A 294 -12.20 4.45 -16.82
C SER A 294 -11.78 4.56 -18.28
N LEU A 295 -12.57 3.93 -19.16
CA LEU A 295 -12.45 3.97 -20.61
C LEU A 295 -13.73 4.49 -21.22
N HIS A 296 -13.63 5.52 -22.05
CA HIS A 296 -14.72 6.09 -22.82
C HIS A 296 -14.67 5.53 -24.24
N TYR A 297 -15.80 5.04 -24.73
CA TYR A 297 -15.87 4.47 -26.09
C TYR A 297 -16.80 5.28 -26.98
N THR A 298 -16.44 5.35 -28.26
CA THR A 298 -17.29 5.81 -29.35
C THR A 298 -17.22 4.80 -30.50
N VAL A 299 -18.36 4.24 -30.89
CA VAL A 299 -18.49 3.31 -32.02
C VAL A 299 -19.35 3.93 -33.10
N ASN A 300 -18.81 4.10 -34.29
CA ASN A 300 -19.54 4.52 -35.48
C ASN A 300 -19.83 3.30 -36.35
N ALA A 301 -21.11 3.05 -36.63
CA ALA A 301 -21.59 1.90 -37.39
C ALA A 301 -22.62 2.39 -38.43
N GLY A 302 -22.14 2.83 -39.59
CA GLY A 302 -22.99 3.48 -40.60
C GLY A 302 -23.67 4.74 -40.03
N PRO A 303 -25.02 4.81 -39.98
CA PRO A 303 -25.72 5.98 -39.45
C PRO A 303 -25.83 6.01 -37.92
N LYS A 304 -25.30 5.00 -37.20
CA LYS A 304 -25.40 4.88 -35.75
C LYS A 304 -24.09 5.27 -35.07
N VAL A 305 -24.20 6.02 -33.99
CA VAL A 305 -23.12 6.32 -33.06
C VAL A 305 -23.50 5.77 -31.69
N ILE A 306 -22.63 4.97 -31.08
CA ILE A 306 -22.81 4.36 -29.77
C ILE A 306 -21.70 4.88 -28.87
N THR A 307 -22.05 5.37 -27.69
CA THR A 307 -21.08 5.90 -26.72
C THR A 307 -21.34 5.34 -25.34
N GLY A 308 -20.29 5.25 -24.53
CA GLY A 308 -20.43 4.89 -23.12
C GLY A 308 -19.10 4.85 -22.41
N GLU A 309 -19.13 4.33 -21.19
CA GLU A 309 -17.99 4.28 -20.28
C GLU A 309 -17.90 2.89 -19.63
N PHE A 310 -16.66 2.46 -19.40
CA PHE A 310 -16.34 1.32 -18.54
C PHE A 310 -15.50 1.81 -17.36
N THR A 311 -15.92 1.51 -16.14
CA THR A 311 -15.15 1.77 -14.93
C THR A 311 -14.42 0.52 -14.48
N GLY A 312 -13.23 0.68 -13.92
CA GLY A 312 -12.43 -0.39 -13.32
C GLY A 312 -11.35 0.18 -12.42
N ASN A 313 -10.21 -0.48 -12.35
CA ASN A 313 -9.08 -0.05 -11.52
C ASN A 313 -7.74 -0.23 -12.27
N THR A 314 -6.63 0.02 -11.58
CA THR A 314 -5.28 -0.11 -12.14
C THR A 314 -4.93 -1.53 -12.59
N THR A 315 -5.61 -2.55 -12.07
CA THR A 315 -5.39 -3.95 -12.49
C THR A 315 -6.15 -4.29 -13.76
N GLU A 316 -7.44 -3.95 -13.84
CA GLU A 316 -8.31 -4.30 -14.95
C GLU A 316 -9.45 -3.30 -15.15
N ILE A 317 -9.71 -2.94 -16.40
CA ILE A 317 -10.96 -2.33 -16.85
C ILE A 317 -11.56 -3.26 -17.91
N LYS A 318 -12.79 -3.71 -17.70
CA LYS A 318 -13.50 -4.59 -18.64
C LYS A 318 -14.95 -4.20 -18.81
N GLY A 319 -15.48 -4.44 -20.00
CA GLY A 319 -16.90 -4.26 -20.28
C GLY A 319 -17.31 -4.76 -21.64
N PHE A 320 -18.60 -4.65 -21.93
CA PHE A 320 -19.21 -5.10 -23.17
C PHE A 320 -20.00 -3.98 -23.81
N ILE A 321 -19.82 -3.80 -25.12
CA ILE A 321 -20.65 -2.94 -25.96
C ILE A 321 -21.73 -3.82 -26.60
N ASP A 322 -22.99 -3.52 -26.34
CA ASP A 322 -24.14 -4.24 -26.89
C ASP A 322 -24.44 -3.82 -28.34
N LEU A 323 -23.78 -4.49 -29.30
CA LEU A 323 -24.04 -4.26 -30.72
C LEU A 323 -25.36 -4.89 -31.17
N VAL A 324 -25.81 -5.96 -30.51
CA VAL A 324 -27.07 -6.67 -30.83
C VAL A 324 -28.24 -5.71 -30.80
N THR A 325 -28.37 -4.99 -29.68
CA THR A 325 -29.44 -4.03 -29.49
C THR A 325 -29.24 -2.80 -30.37
N ALA A 326 -28.01 -2.31 -30.48
CA ALA A 326 -27.71 -1.07 -31.19
C ALA A 326 -27.88 -1.18 -32.72
N LEU A 327 -27.59 -2.35 -33.31
CA LEU A 327 -27.54 -2.56 -34.76
C LEU A 327 -28.70 -3.39 -35.31
N LYS A 328 -29.70 -3.74 -34.49
CA LYS A 328 -30.84 -4.60 -34.88
C LYS A 328 -31.57 -4.15 -36.15
N ASP A 329 -31.67 -2.83 -36.38
CA ASP A 329 -32.40 -2.21 -37.50
C ASP A 329 -31.46 -1.75 -38.65
N VAL A 330 -30.17 -2.13 -38.59
CA VAL A 330 -29.18 -1.76 -39.61
C VAL A 330 -28.96 -2.94 -40.56
N GLU A 331 -29.42 -2.79 -41.80
CA GLU A 331 -29.38 -3.87 -42.79
C GLU A 331 -27.98 -4.09 -43.38
N ASN A 332 -27.25 -3.01 -43.71
CA ASN A 332 -26.00 -3.06 -44.49
C ASN A 332 -24.80 -2.46 -43.74
N VAL A 333 -24.45 -3.05 -42.59
CA VAL A 333 -23.21 -2.68 -41.87
C VAL A 333 -22.22 -3.83 -41.98
N SER A 334 -21.09 -3.57 -42.64
CA SER A 334 -20.00 -4.52 -42.86
C SER A 334 -18.78 -4.25 -41.98
N GLU A 335 -18.74 -3.11 -41.29
CA GLU A 335 -17.66 -2.71 -40.39
C GLU A 335 -18.16 -1.68 -39.37
N ILE A 336 -17.39 -1.54 -38.30
CA ILE A 336 -17.56 -0.50 -37.27
C ILE A 336 -16.23 0.22 -37.04
N HIS A 337 -16.29 1.52 -36.77
CA HIS A 337 -15.13 2.32 -36.37
C HIS A 337 -15.19 2.57 -34.86
N VAL A 338 -14.20 2.08 -34.11
CA VAL A 338 -14.15 2.10 -32.65
C VAL A 338 -13.00 2.99 -32.19
N VAL A 339 -13.35 4.01 -31.42
CA VAL A 339 -12.40 4.87 -30.69
C VAL A 339 -12.57 4.62 -29.21
N ILE A 340 -11.48 4.33 -28.50
CA ILE A 340 -11.44 4.20 -27.04
C ILE A 340 -10.44 5.20 -26.48
N GLU A 341 -10.86 6.00 -25.51
CA GLU A 341 -10.04 6.97 -24.78
C GLU A 341 -10.03 6.63 -23.29
N ASP A 342 -8.95 6.95 -22.58
CA ASP A 342 -8.96 6.91 -21.12
C ASP A 342 -9.59 8.17 -20.51
N ASN A 343 -9.78 8.17 -19.20
CA ASN A 343 -10.30 9.31 -18.43
C ASN A 343 -9.42 10.57 -18.46
N ASN A 344 -8.20 10.49 -19.03
CA ASN A 344 -7.31 11.63 -19.25
C ASN A 344 -7.37 12.14 -20.70
N GLY A 345 -8.25 11.57 -21.55
CA GLY A 345 -8.41 11.98 -22.95
C GLY A 345 -7.31 11.44 -23.88
N ARG A 346 -6.54 10.43 -23.45
CA ARG A 346 -5.56 9.76 -24.33
C ARG A 346 -6.25 8.65 -25.12
N VAL A 347 -6.07 8.67 -26.44
CA VAL A 347 -6.57 7.62 -27.34
C VAL A 347 -5.79 6.32 -27.09
N ILE A 348 -6.50 5.27 -26.68
CA ILE A 348 -5.97 3.92 -26.45
C ILE A 348 -6.03 3.10 -27.74
N THR A 349 -7.12 3.22 -28.49
CA THR A 349 -7.24 2.63 -29.82
C THR A 349 -8.18 3.45 -30.68
N ASP A 350 -7.88 3.46 -31.98
CA ASP A 350 -8.69 4.05 -33.03
C ASP A 350 -8.59 3.09 -34.22
N THR A 351 -9.64 2.31 -34.46
CA THR A 351 -9.58 1.19 -35.41
C THR A 351 -10.92 0.87 -36.05
N THR A 352 -10.84 0.28 -37.25
CA THR A 352 -11.99 -0.28 -37.96
C THR A 352 -12.03 -1.79 -37.79
N ILE A 353 -13.13 -2.32 -37.28
CA ILE A 353 -13.36 -3.76 -37.12
C ILE A 353 -14.36 -4.24 -38.17
N PRO A 354 -13.99 -5.17 -39.07
CA PRO A 354 -14.93 -5.75 -40.01
C PRO A 354 -15.93 -6.65 -39.29
N LEU A 355 -17.19 -6.60 -39.70
CA LEU A 355 -18.23 -7.48 -39.20
C LEU A 355 -18.41 -8.68 -40.14
N ILE A 356 -18.38 -9.87 -39.56
CA ILE A 356 -18.61 -11.11 -40.28
C ILE A 356 -20.11 -11.27 -40.55
N PRO A 357 -20.51 -11.51 -41.82
CA PRO A 357 -21.88 -11.90 -42.14
C PRO A 357 -22.19 -13.25 -41.50
N LEU A 358 -23.29 -13.32 -40.77
CA LEU A 358 -23.85 -14.59 -40.34
C LEU A 358 -24.90 -15.00 -41.39
N ASP A 359 -24.67 -16.14 -42.04
CA ASP A 359 -25.57 -16.74 -43.03
C ASP A 359 -26.98 -17.00 -42.48
#